data_AF-A0A9E3SR36-F1
#
_entry.id   AF-A0A9E3SR36-F1
#
_cell.length_a   1.000
_cell.length_b   1.000
_cell.length_c   1.000
_cell.angle_alpha   90.00
_cell.angle_beta   90.00
_cell.angle_gamma   90.00
#
_symmetry.space_group_name_H-M   'P 1'
#
loop_
_entity.id
_entity.type
_entity.pdbx_description
1 polymer ?
#
loop_
_entity_poly.entity_id
_entity_poly.type
_entity_poly.pdbx_seq_one_letter_code
_entity_poly.pdbx_strand_id
1 'polypeptide(L)'
;MQPTPGIRTFDSRHNVLAFPLGGIGTGNVSLGARGDLRDWEIFNQPGKGSTLPNTFFAIRTQVGDQEPIARVLEGPLQPPHTLSHGYHPASNAGLPRLSGTTFYGEYPLARVDFDAPEMPVEVRLEAYTPLIPLNPEDSGIPCAILIYHVTNSGSEPVKLTLVGSLANATGEPQTDPFGNLKANKSGQNVNVFRDDPTIRGLSLTSTGIESGELAYGSMSLVTDHPQVT
;
A
#
# COMPACT_ATOMS: atom_id res chain seq x y z
N MET A 1 4.12 -16.69 5.30
CA MET A 1 4.38 -17.69 4.26
C MET A 1 5.90 -17.95 4.11
N GLN A 2 6.32 -19.21 3.99
CA GLN A 2 7.69 -19.56 3.57
C GLN A 2 7.73 -19.67 2.05
N PRO A 3 8.68 -19.01 1.35
CA PRO A 3 8.77 -19.08 -0.11
C PRO A 3 9.07 -20.49 -0.60
N THR A 4 8.54 -20.84 -1.77
CA THR A 4 8.88 -22.12 -2.41
C THR A 4 10.39 -22.23 -2.65
N PRO A 5 11.05 -23.36 -2.30
CA PRO A 5 12.48 -23.54 -2.55
C PRO A 5 12.86 -23.31 -4.01
N GLY A 6 13.91 -22.53 -4.25
CA GLY A 6 14.41 -22.24 -5.59
C GLY A 6 13.61 -21.18 -6.36
N ILE A 7 12.63 -20.53 -5.73
CA ILE A 7 11.90 -19.44 -6.37
C ILE A 7 12.83 -18.28 -6.72
N ARG A 8 12.57 -17.65 -7.87
CA ARG A 8 13.25 -16.42 -8.25
C ARG A 8 12.87 -15.29 -7.29
N THR A 9 13.89 -14.62 -6.78
CA THR A 9 13.74 -13.41 -5.96
C THR A 9 14.09 -12.18 -6.77
N PHE A 10 13.55 -11.04 -6.35
CA PHE A 10 13.83 -9.74 -6.93
C PHE A 10 14.15 -8.77 -5.81
N ASP A 11 15.02 -7.80 -6.04
CA ASP A 11 15.29 -6.73 -5.08
C ASP A 11 14.71 -5.40 -5.56
N SER A 12 14.85 -4.36 -4.73
CA SER A 12 14.37 -3.00 -5.02
C SER A 12 14.81 -2.41 -6.39
N ARG A 13 15.86 -2.94 -7.03
CA ARG A 13 16.35 -2.48 -8.34
C ARG A 13 15.49 -2.96 -9.50
N HIS A 14 14.66 -3.99 -9.30
CA HIS A 14 13.75 -4.53 -10.30
C HIS A 14 12.49 -3.65 -10.41
N ASN A 15 12.67 -2.40 -10.81
CA ASN A 15 11.67 -1.34 -10.78
C ASN A 15 10.47 -1.56 -11.71
N VAL A 16 10.53 -2.51 -12.66
CA VAL A 16 9.41 -2.88 -13.54
C VAL A 16 8.51 -3.98 -12.98
N LEU A 17 8.88 -4.60 -11.84
CA LEU A 17 8.03 -5.59 -11.18
C LEU A 17 6.73 -4.93 -10.70
N ALA A 18 5.60 -5.53 -11.05
CA ALA A 18 4.26 -5.13 -10.63
C ALA A 18 3.42 -6.39 -10.39
N PHE A 19 3.20 -6.73 -9.12
CA PHE A 19 2.40 -7.88 -8.71
C PHE A 19 0.95 -7.45 -8.46
N PRO A 20 -0.05 -7.98 -9.19
CA PRO A 20 -1.42 -7.50 -9.10
C PRO A 20 -2.09 -7.95 -7.80
N LEU A 21 -2.74 -7.00 -7.11
CA LEU A 21 -3.62 -7.25 -5.98
C LEU A 21 -5.02 -6.72 -6.33
N GLY A 22 -5.97 -7.64 -6.47
CA GLY A 22 -7.35 -7.36 -6.85
C GLY A 22 -8.04 -8.63 -7.33
N GLY A 23 -9.31 -8.77 -6.97
CA GLY A 23 -10.14 -9.89 -7.41
C GLY A 23 -10.35 -9.89 -8.93
N ILE A 24 -10.82 -11.02 -9.45
CA ILE A 24 -11.12 -11.18 -10.87
C ILE A 24 -12.19 -10.17 -11.28
N GLY A 25 -11.86 -9.29 -12.23
CA GLY A 25 -12.79 -8.30 -12.79
C GLY A 25 -13.00 -7.04 -11.94
N THR A 26 -12.26 -6.86 -10.84
CA THR A 26 -12.49 -5.73 -9.91
C THR A 26 -11.60 -4.51 -10.14
N GLY A 27 -10.63 -4.61 -11.05
CA GLY A 27 -9.48 -3.71 -11.05
C GLY A 27 -8.39 -4.17 -10.07
N ASN A 28 -7.23 -3.54 -10.12
CA ASN A 28 -6.04 -3.94 -9.36
C ASN A 28 -5.29 -2.74 -8.76
N VAL A 29 -4.58 -3.00 -7.68
CA VAL A 29 -3.45 -2.19 -7.22
C VAL A 29 -2.22 -3.08 -7.29
N SER A 30 -1.14 -2.60 -7.91
CA SER A 30 0.08 -3.39 -8.04
C SER A 30 1.04 -3.15 -6.88
N LEU A 31 1.64 -4.23 -6.39
CA LEU A 31 2.75 -4.20 -5.45
C LEU A 31 4.08 -4.30 -6.21
N GLY A 32 4.95 -3.31 -6.01
CA GLY A 32 6.26 -3.27 -6.64
C GLY A 32 7.36 -3.98 -5.86
N ALA A 33 8.51 -4.19 -6.51
CA ALA A 33 9.67 -4.88 -5.89
C ALA A 33 10.18 -4.20 -4.61
N ARG A 34 10.06 -2.87 -4.52
CA ARG A 34 10.43 -2.10 -3.32
C ARG A 34 9.34 -2.10 -2.24
N GLY A 35 8.22 -2.80 -2.41
CA GLY A 35 7.12 -2.83 -1.45
C GLY A 35 6.11 -1.69 -1.60
N ASP A 36 6.17 -0.91 -2.68
CA ASP A 36 5.27 0.21 -2.93
C ASP A 36 3.98 -0.20 -3.65
N LEU A 37 2.91 0.55 -3.38
CA LEU A 37 1.65 0.43 -4.11
C LEU A 37 1.60 1.40 -5.29
N ARG A 38 1.33 0.87 -6.48
CA ARG A 38 1.32 1.59 -7.76
C ARG A 38 0.25 1.02 -8.69
N ASP A 39 0.16 1.56 -9.89
CA ASP A 39 -0.77 1.09 -10.93
C ASP A 39 -2.19 0.94 -10.37
N TRP A 40 -2.74 2.03 -9.83
CA TRP A 40 -4.06 2.07 -9.23
C TRP A 40 -5.13 2.00 -10.33
N GLU A 41 -5.37 0.79 -10.83
CA GLU A 41 -6.35 0.42 -11.85
C GLU A 41 -7.72 0.18 -11.19
N ILE A 42 -8.24 1.23 -10.56
CA ILE A 42 -9.51 1.24 -9.82
C ILE A 42 -10.48 2.26 -10.44
N PHE A 43 -11.76 2.20 -10.06
CA PHE A 43 -12.81 3.08 -10.58
C PHE A 43 -12.90 3.08 -12.12
N ASN A 44 -12.76 1.90 -12.73
CA ASN A 44 -12.90 1.67 -14.18
C ASN A 44 -11.87 2.40 -15.05
N GLN A 45 -10.71 2.78 -14.49
CA GLN A 45 -9.65 3.46 -15.23
C GLN A 45 -8.47 2.54 -15.56
N PRO A 46 -7.92 2.61 -16.79
CA PRO A 46 -6.63 2.02 -17.11
C PRO A 46 -5.53 2.82 -16.41
N GLY A 47 -5.16 2.40 -15.21
CA GLY A 47 -4.29 3.11 -14.26
C GLY A 47 -2.82 2.72 -14.29
N LYS A 48 -2.26 2.18 -15.38
CA LYS A 48 -0.82 1.84 -15.42
C LYS A 48 0.06 3.08 -15.27
N GLY A 49 1.06 2.99 -14.40
CA GLY A 49 1.92 4.10 -14.01
C GLY A 49 1.27 5.10 -13.05
N SER A 50 0.00 4.91 -12.68
CA SER A 50 -0.68 5.80 -11.75
C SER A 50 -0.15 5.59 -10.33
N THR A 51 -0.07 6.68 -9.57
CA THR A 51 0.24 6.68 -8.15
C THR A 51 -0.79 7.53 -7.43
N LEU A 52 -1.11 7.14 -6.19
CA LEU A 52 -1.93 7.98 -5.33
C LEU A 52 -1.02 8.86 -4.46
N PRO A 53 -1.28 10.18 -4.39
CA PRO A 53 -0.48 11.09 -3.59
C PRO A 53 -0.51 10.68 -2.11
N ASN A 54 0.59 10.88 -1.39
CA ASN A 54 0.67 10.68 0.06
C ASN A 54 0.14 9.31 0.53
N THR A 55 0.18 8.29 -0.33
CA THR A 55 -0.31 6.95 -0.06
C THR A 55 0.86 6.03 0.20
N PHE A 56 0.96 5.49 1.41
CA PHE A 56 2.07 4.65 1.86
C PHE A 56 1.74 3.95 3.19
N PHE A 57 2.51 2.93 3.52
CA PHE A 57 2.56 2.37 4.86
C PHE A 57 3.89 2.73 5.52
N ALA A 58 3.88 2.95 6.83
CA ALA A 58 5.06 3.27 7.62
C ALA A 58 5.03 2.55 8.96
N ILE A 59 6.20 2.40 9.56
CA ILE A 59 6.37 1.86 10.90
C ILE A 59 7.10 2.88 11.76
N ARG A 60 6.61 3.09 12.97
CA ARG A 60 7.30 3.80 14.04
C ARG A 60 7.65 2.82 15.14
N THR A 61 8.91 2.79 15.56
CA THR A 61 9.40 1.95 16.66
C THR A 61 10.14 2.78 17.70
N GLN A 62 10.04 2.39 18.97
CA GLN A 62 10.75 3.02 20.07
C GLN A 62 11.14 1.99 21.13
N VAL A 63 12.44 1.89 21.43
CA VAL A 63 12.98 1.04 22.51
C VAL A 63 13.09 1.88 23.78
N GLY A 64 12.41 1.49 24.86
CA GLY A 64 12.40 2.26 26.10
C GLY A 64 12.04 3.74 25.89
N ASP A 65 12.93 4.63 26.32
CA ASP A 65 12.84 6.09 26.18
C ASP A 65 13.78 6.66 25.10
N GLN A 66 14.34 5.80 24.23
CA GLN A 66 15.16 6.26 23.11
C GLN A 66 14.34 7.06 22.10
N GLU A 67 15.02 7.82 21.24
CA GLU A 67 14.36 8.57 20.16
C GLU A 67 13.65 7.60 19.20
N PRO A 68 12.37 7.84 18.85
CA PRO A 68 11.65 6.95 17.96
C PRO A 68 12.20 6.98 16.54
N ILE A 69 12.25 5.82 15.91
CA ILE A 69 12.62 5.67 14.51
C ILE A 69 11.35 5.44 13.69
N ALA A 70 11.15 6.25 12.64
CA ALA A 70 10.06 6.10 11.70
C ALA A 70 10.59 5.86 10.28
N ARG A 71 10.02 4.89 9.58
CA ARG A 71 10.37 4.53 8.20
C ARG A 71 9.13 4.21 7.40
N VAL A 72 9.08 4.69 6.16
CA VAL A 72 8.15 4.15 5.16
C VAL A 72 8.55 2.70 4.88
N LEU A 73 7.57 1.80 4.86
CA LEU A 73 7.74 0.36 4.59
C LEU A 73 7.91 0.11 3.09
N GLU A 74 8.94 0.74 2.54
CA GLU A 74 9.38 0.62 1.16
C GLU A 74 10.92 0.59 1.14
N GLY A 75 11.50 -0.15 0.19
CA GLY A 75 12.91 -0.03 -0.16
C GLY A 75 13.24 1.28 -0.88
N PRO A 76 14.51 1.52 -1.19
CA PRO A 76 14.98 2.79 -1.71
C PRO A 76 14.39 3.12 -3.09
N LEU A 77 14.20 4.42 -3.32
CA LEU A 77 13.94 4.91 -4.68
C LEU A 77 15.14 4.62 -5.56
N GLN A 78 14.88 4.20 -6.79
CA GLN A 78 15.94 3.81 -7.71
C GLN A 78 16.41 4.99 -8.57
N PRO A 79 17.70 5.00 -8.99
CA PRO A 79 18.21 5.95 -9.97
C PRO A 79 17.41 5.88 -11.28
N PRO A 80 17.47 6.92 -12.14
CA PRO A 80 18.50 7.97 -12.17
C PRO A 80 18.22 9.22 -11.34
N HIS A 81 17.05 9.35 -10.69
CA HIS A 81 16.65 10.58 -9.97
C HIS A 81 16.65 11.87 -10.83
N THR A 82 16.53 11.74 -12.16
CA THR A 82 16.67 12.86 -13.12
C THR A 82 15.34 13.54 -13.47
N LEU A 83 14.39 13.61 -12.54
CA LEU A 83 13.14 14.31 -12.76
C LEU A 83 13.42 15.83 -12.88
N SER A 84 12.83 16.50 -13.87
CA SER A 84 13.15 17.90 -14.21
C SER A 84 12.95 18.90 -13.07
N HIS A 85 12.03 18.59 -12.14
CA HIS A 85 11.73 19.39 -10.96
C HIS A 85 11.97 18.61 -9.65
N GLY A 86 12.81 17.58 -9.72
CA GLY A 86 12.96 16.62 -8.64
C GLY A 86 11.69 15.79 -8.42
N TYR A 87 11.61 15.14 -7.27
CA TYR A 87 10.43 14.37 -6.90
C TYR A 87 9.27 15.28 -6.52
N HIS A 88 8.09 14.99 -7.07
CA HIS A 88 6.87 15.68 -6.67
C HIS A 88 6.65 15.50 -5.15
N PRO A 89 6.30 16.54 -4.38
CA PRO A 89 6.17 16.42 -2.92
C PRO A 89 5.22 15.29 -2.47
N ALA A 90 4.16 15.07 -3.23
CA ALA A 90 3.17 14.03 -2.95
C ALA A 90 3.64 12.59 -3.22
N SER A 91 4.84 12.41 -3.81
CA SER A 91 5.45 11.08 -4.02
C SER A 91 6.12 10.49 -2.78
N ASN A 92 6.14 11.26 -1.68
CA ASN A 92 6.79 10.87 -0.42
C ASN A 92 8.31 10.71 -0.54
N ALA A 93 8.96 11.15 -1.62
CA ALA A 93 10.37 10.84 -1.87
C ALA A 93 11.32 11.33 -0.78
N GLY A 94 10.96 12.42 -0.08
CA GLY A 94 11.74 12.95 1.04
C GLY A 94 11.58 12.17 2.36
N LEU A 95 10.64 11.22 2.45
CA LEU A 95 10.45 10.41 3.65
C LEU A 95 11.53 9.33 3.77
N PRO A 96 12.06 9.07 4.98
CA PRO A 96 13.04 8.03 5.20
C PRO A 96 12.41 6.65 4.95
N ARG A 97 13.17 5.77 4.28
CA ARG A 97 12.77 4.43 3.81
C ARG A 97 13.77 3.39 4.29
N LEU A 98 13.42 2.13 4.10
CA LEU A 98 14.27 1.00 4.43
C LEU A 98 15.38 0.83 3.39
N SER A 99 16.46 0.18 3.80
CA SER A 99 17.71 0.10 3.03
C SER A 99 17.58 -0.77 1.78
N GLY A 100 16.67 -1.74 1.79
CA GLY A 100 16.48 -2.68 0.70
C GLY A 100 15.25 -3.55 0.86
N THR A 101 15.04 -4.43 -0.12
CA THR A 101 13.94 -5.41 -0.14
C THR A 101 14.36 -6.68 -0.85
N THR A 102 13.77 -7.80 -0.45
CA THR A 102 13.74 -9.04 -1.23
C THR A 102 12.29 -9.45 -1.45
N PHE A 103 11.88 -9.46 -2.71
CA PHE A 103 10.54 -9.77 -3.18
C PHE A 103 10.46 -11.22 -3.68
N TYR A 104 9.39 -11.90 -3.28
CA TYR A 104 9.01 -13.25 -3.69
C TYR A 104 7.58 -13.18 -4.24
N GLY A 105 7.38 -13.63 -5.49
CA GLY A 105 6.07 -13.58 -6.15
C GLY A 105 5.56 -14.98 -6.51
N GLU A 106 4.48 -15.40 -5.86
CA GLU A 106 3.82 -16.70 -6.01
C GLU A 106 2.31 -16.48 -6.13
N TYR A 107 1.87 -15.92 -7.26
CA TYR A 107 0.48 -15.54 -7.46
C TYR A 107 -0.50 -16.64 -7.01
N PRO A 108 -1.45 -16.35 -6.10
CA PRO A 108 -1.94 -15.02 -5.69
C PRO A 108 -1.24 -14.35 -4.50
N LEU A 109 -0.15 -14.94 -3.97
CA LEU A 109 0.60 -14.43 -2.83
C LEU A 109 1.92 -13.77 -3.23
N ALA A 110 2.26 -12.69 -2.54
CA ALA A 110 3.55 -12.04 -2.60
C ALA A 110 4.11 -11.89 -1.18
N ARG A 111 5.43 -11.92 -1.08
CA ARG A 111 6.17 -11.62 0.14
C ARG A 111 7.25 -10.60 -0.16
N VAL A 112 7.40 -9.62 0.72
CA VAL A 112 8.49 -8.64 0.70
C VAL A 112 9.19 -8.68 2.05
N ASP A 113 10.43 -9.14 2.05
CA ASP A 113 11.32 -8.98 3.21
C ASP A 113 11.99 -7.63 3.11
N PHE A 114 11.93 -6.82 4.16
CA PHE A 114 12.59 -5.53 4.19
C PHE A 114 13.96 -5.62 4.86
N ASP A 115 14.98 -5.06 4.21
CA ASP A 115 16.31 -4.90 4.79
C ASP A 115 16.35 -3.59 5.59
N ALA A 116 16.45 -3.72 6.91
CA ALA A 116 16.22 -2.64 7.88
C ALA A 116 17.23 -2.71 9.05
N PRO A 117 18.56 -2.69 8.80
CA PRO A 117 19.57 -2.83 9.86
C PRO A 117 19.53 -1.70 10.90
N GLU A 118 18.91 -0.57 10.56
CA GLU A 118 18.72 0.57 11.46
C GLU A 118 17.50 0.44 12.38
N MET A 119 16.60 -0.51 12.12
CA MET A 119 15.38 -0.70 12.89
C MET A 119 15.62 -1.70 14.04
N PRO A 120 14.99 -1.53 15.22
CA PRO A 120 15.10 -2.48 16.33
C PRO A 120 14.24 -3.75 16.12
N VAL A 121 13.60 -3.91 14.95
CA VAL A 121 12.69 -5.00 14.62
C VAL A 121 12.91 -5.45 13.18
N GLU A 122 12.65 -6.72 12.92
CA GLU A 122 12.55 -7.28 11.58
C GLU A 122 11.13 -7.09 11.05
N VAL A 123 10.98 -6.68 9.79
CA VAL A 123 9.67 -6.46 9.16
C VAL A 123 9.58 -7.22 7.85
N ARG A 124 8.44 -7.88 7.65
CA ARG A 124 8.06 -8.55 6.40
C ARG A 124 6.63 -8.22 6.04
N LEU A 125 6.36 -7.95 4.76
CA LEU A 125 5.02 -7.89 4.20
C LEU A 125 4.66 -9.23 3.54
N GLU A 126 3.49 -9.75 3.86
CA GLU A 126 2.78 -10.74 3.07
C GLU A 126 1.56 -10.04 2.43
N ALA A 127 1.44 -10.12 1.11
CA ALA A 127 0.40 -9.44 0.36
C ALA A 127 -0.31 -10.42 -0.55
N TYR A 128 -1.63 -10.39 -0.60
CA TYR A 128 -2.39 -11.24 -1.52
C TYR A 128 -3.75 -10.66 -1.84
N THR A 129 -4.37 -11.23 -2.87
CA THR A 129 -5.79 -11.07 -3.15
C THR A 129 -6.48 -12.44 -3.00
N PRO A 130 -7.73 -12.51 -2.51
CA PRO A 130 -8.45 -13.77 -2.47
C PRO A 130 -8.58 -14.36 -3.89
N LEU A 131 -8.00 -15.54 -4.10
CA LEU A 131 -8.17 -16.32 -5.32
C LEU A 131 -8.38 -17.77 -4.93
N ILE A 132 -9.62 -18.23 -5.07
CA ILE A 132 -10.07 -19.55 -4.66
C ILE A 132 -10.53 -20.30 -5.92
N PRO A 133 -9.77 -21.32 -6.37
CA PRO A 133 -10.15 -22.08 -7.56
C PRO A 133 -11.59 -22.59 -7.48
N LEU A 134 -12.32 -22.43 -8.58
CA LEU A 134 -13.73 -22.83 -8.72
C LEU A 134 -14.73 -22.06 -7.82
N ASN A 135 -14.30 -20.97 -7.17
CA ASN A 135 -15.16 -20.10 -6.38
C ASN A 135 -15.05 -18.65 -6.89
N PRO A 136 -15.85 -18.28 -7.90
CA PRO A 136 -15.77 -16.96 -8.53
C PRO A 136 -16.24 -15.82 -7.62
N GLU A 137 -17.16 -16.07 -6.69
CA GLU A 137 -17.68 -15.04 -5.77
C GLU A 137 -16.56 -14.54 -4.85
N ASP A 138 -15.88 -15.47 -4.16
CA ASP A 138 -14.78 -15.09 -3.27
C ASP A 138 -13.54 -14.63 -4.04
N SER A 139 -13.31 -15.16 -5.25
CA SER A 139 -12.22 -14.71 -6.13
C SER A 139 -12.48 -13.35 -6.77
N GLY A 140 -13.72 -12.85 -6.73
CA GLY A 140 -14.17 -11.58 -7.29
C GLY A 140 -14.24 -10.46 -6.25
N ILE A 141 -13.71 -10.66 -5.04
CA ILE A 141 -13.72 -9.64 -3.99
C ILE A 141 -12.72 -8.53 -4.33
N PRO A 142 -13.13 -7.24 -4.36
CA PRO A 142 -12.26 -6.10 -4.69
C PRO A 142 -11.36 -5.73 -3.51
N CYS A 143 -10.39 -6.59 -3.17
CA CYS A 143 -9.54 -6.40 -1.99
C CYS A 143 -8.07 -6.78 -2.23
N ALA A 144 -7.20 -5.98 -1.63
CA ALA A 144 -5.79 -6.27 -1.41
C ALA A 144 -5.56 -6.43 0.09
N ILE A 145 -5.05 -7.59 0.50
CA ILE A 145 -4.74 -7.89 1.90
C ILE A 145 -3.25 -7.70 2.11
N LEU A 146 -2.88 -6.88 3.09
CA LEU A 146 -1.49 -6.55 3.43
C LEU A 146 -1.25 -6.91 4.90
N ILE A 147 -0.47 -7.96 5.15
CA ILE A 147 -0.15 -8.46 6.48
C ILE A 147 1.31 -8.15 6.77
N TYR A 148 1.54 -7.21 7.69
CA TYR A 148 2.87 -6.90 8.18
C TYR A 148 3.22 -7.80 9.37
N HIS A 149 4.21 -8.66 9.18
CA HIS A 149 4.82 -9.43 10.25
C HIS A 149 5.98 -8.63 10.82
N VAL A 150 5.91 -8.30 12.11
CA VAL A 150 6.98 -7.59 12.81
C VAL A 150 7.50 -8.46 13.94
N THR A 151 8.82 -8.67 13.97
CA THR A 151 9.49 -9.52 14.95
C THR A 151 10.51 -8.70 15.73
N ASN A 152 10.38 -8.69 17.06
CA ASN A 152 11.40 -8.14 17.96
C ASN A 152 12.31 -9.28 18.43
N SER A 153 13.53 -9.34 17.89
CA SER A 153 14.56 -10.32 18.26
C SER A 153 15.48 -9.80 19.38
N GLY A 154 15.26 -8.57 19.87
CA GLY A 154 16.05 -7.93 20.92
C GLY A 154 15.61 -8.32 22.34
N SER A 155 16.39 -7.89 23.33
CA SER A 155 16.12 -8.15 24.75
C SER A 155 15.19 -7.11 25.41
N GLU A 156 14.91 -6.00 24.73
CA GLU A 156 14.10 -4.90 25.26
C GLU A 156 12.74 -4.81 24.55
N PRO A 157 11.65 -4.45 25.26
CA PRO A 157 10.37 -4.18 24.64
C PRO A 157 10.42 -3.00 23.66
N VAL A 158 9.79 -3.17 22.50
CA VAL A 158 9.64 -2.13 21.47
C VAL A 158 8.20 -1.64 21.43
N LYS A 159 7.97 -0.33 21.60
CA LYS A 159 6.68 0.31 21.28
C LYS A 159 6.58 0.46 19.78
N LEU A 160 5.48 -0.01 19.19
CA LEU A 160 5.29 -0.06 17.74
C LEU A 160 3.99 0.64 17.32
N THR A 161 4.05 1.37 16.21
CA THR A 161 2.87 1.86 15.50
C THR A 161 3.04 1.56 14.01
N LEU A 162 2.09 0.81 13.45
CA LEU A 162 1.96 0.67 12.00
C LEU A 162 1.00 1.77 11.51
N VAL A 163 1.41 2.50 10.48
CA VAL A 163 0.66 3.62 9.91
C VAL A 163 0.28 3.26 8.49
N GLY A 164 -0.98 3.46 8.13
CA GLY A 164 -1.46 3.42 6.76
C GLY A 164 -2.01 4.77 6.35
N SER A 165 -1.45 5.36 5.30
CA SER A 165 -1.95 6.58 4.67
C SER A 165 -2.49 6.23 3.28
N LEU A 166 -3.70 6.65 2.97
CA LEU A 166 -4.36 6.36 1.70
C LEU A 166 -5.17 7.58 1.25
N ALA A 167 -4.85 8.11 0.07
CA ALA A 167 -5.64 9.16 -0.54
C ALA A 167 -7.01 8.62 -0.97
N ASN A 168 -8.04 9.46 -0.82
CA ASN A 168 -9.36 9.15 -1.34
C ASN A 168 -9.36 9.27 -2.87
N ALA A 169 -9.34 8.13 -3.55
CA ALA A 169 -9.39 8.05 -5.00
C ALA A 169 -10.82 7.89 -5.55
N THR A 170 -11.85 7.99 -4.71
CA THR A 170 -13.24 7.79 -5.13
C THR A 170 -13.64 8.83 -6.15
N GLY A 171 -14.18 8.38 -7.28
CA GLY A 171 -14.73 9.26 -8.30
C GLY A 171 -13.80 9.59 -9.45
N GLU A 172 -13.04 8.59 -9.93
CA GLU A 172 -12.12 8.70 -11.05
C GLU A 172 -10.90 9.59 -10.72
N PRO A 173 -9.84 9.04 -10.11
CA PRO A 173 -8.66 9.81 -9.75
C PRO A 173 -7.94 10.29 -11.01
N GLN A 174 -7.88 11.59 -11.22
CA GLN A 174 -7.14 12.20 -12.33
C GLN A 174 -6.01 13.06 -11.79
N THR A 175 -4.90 13.14 -12.53
CA THR A 175 -3.83 14.09 -12.24
C THR A 175 -3.82 15.23 -13.25
N ASP A 176 -3.39 16.42 -12.81
CA ASP A 176 -3.02 17.48 -13.74
C ASP A 176 -1.65 17.19 -14.40
N PRO A 177 -1.23 17.99 -15.40
CA PRO A 177 0.08 17.82 -16.03
C PRO A 177 1.28 17.97 -15.08
N PHE A 178 1.07 18.48 -13.87
CA PHE A 178 2.09 18.66 -12.84
C PHE A 178 2.11 17.50 -11.83
N GLY A 179 1.22 16.52 -11.96
CA GLY A 179 1.13 15.37 -11.06
C GLY A 179 0.32 15.62 -9.79
N ASN A 180 -0.41 16.74 -9.70
CA ASN A 180 -1.35 16.96 -8.61
C ASN A 180 -2.63 16.15 -8.86
N LEU A 181 -3.13 15.47 -7.84
CA LEU A 181 -4.45 14.86 -7.89
C LEU A 181 -5.48 15.98 -8.05
N LYS A 182 -6.22 15.95 -9.16
CA LYS A 182 -7.37 16.81 -9.36
C LYS A 182 -8.44 16.40 -8.37
N ALA A 183 -9.25 17.37 -7.97
CA ALA A 183 -10.55 17.05 -7.40
C ALA A 183 -11.23 16.00 -8.28
N ASN A 184 -11.80 14.97 -7.66
CA ASN A 184 -12.69 14.06 -8.36
C ASN A 184 -13.80 14.88 -9.06
N LYS A 185 -14.59 14.25 -9.95
CA LYS A 185 -15.59 14.97 -10.77
C LYS A 185 -16.46 15.99 -9.98
N SER A 186 -16.72 15.73 -8.69
CA SER A 186 -17.53 16.58 -7.82
C SER A 186 -16.76 17.47 -6.83
N GLY A 187 -15.48 17.19 -6.57
CA GLY A 187 -14.70 17.80 -5.48
C GLY A 187 -15.23 17.51 -4.07
N GLN A 188 -16.09 16.49 -3.93
CA GLN A 188 -16.83 16.20 -2.69
C GLN A 188 -16.45 14.82 -2.15
N ASN A 189 -15.15 14.55 -2.03
CA ASN A 189 -14.66 13.35 -1.33
C ASN A 189 -14.86 13.48 0.18
N VAL A 190 -15.30 12.39 0.81
CA VAL A 190 -15.54 12.32 2.26
C VAL A 190 -14.82 11.09 2.82
N ASN A 191 -14.10 11.29 3.93
CA ASN A 191 -13.44 10.23 4.66
C ASN A 191 -14.08 10.15 6.05
N VAL A 192 -14.60 8.98 6.42
CA VAL A 192 -15.25 8.75 7.72
C VAL A 192 -14.56 7.59 8.42
N PHE A 193 -14.16 7.80 9.67
CA PHE A 193 -13.70 6.70 10.53
C PHE A 193 -14.90 5.87 10.99
N ARG A 194 -14.77 4.55 10.92
CA ARG A 194 -15.74 3.57 11.43
C ARG A 194 -15.04 2.58 12.34
N ASP A 195 -15.72 2.20 13.42
CA ASP A 195 -15.24 1.26 14.43
C ASP A 195 -16.33 0.21 14.68
N ASP A 196 -16.27 -0.88 13.91
CA ASP A 196 -17.14 -2.03 14.07
C ASP A 196 -16.45 -3.08 14.97
N PRO A 197 -17.20 -4.03 15.58
CA PRO A 197 -16.62 -4.99 16.52
C PRO A 197 -15.43 -5.80 15.95
N THR A 198 -15.46 -6.15 14.66
CA THR A 198 -14.46 -7.00 14.01
C THR A 198 -13.43 -6.22 13.19
N ILE A 199 -13.74 -5.01 12.74
CA ILE A 199 -12.90 -4.25 11.81
C ILE A 199 -13.12 -2.76 12.00
N ARG A 200 -12.07 -1.96 11.81
CA ARG A 200 -12.12 -0.51 11.97
C ARG A 200 -11.18 0.18 11.00
N GLY A 201 -11.46 1.43 10.67
CA GLY A 201 -10.65 2.21 9.75
C GLY A 201 -11.45 3.26 8.99
N LEU A 202 -10.95 3.63 7.82
CA LEU A 202 -11.50 4.71 7.01
C LEU A 202 -12.43 4.14 5.93
N SER A 203 -13.64 4.68 5.86
CA SER A 203 -14.52 4.59 4.70
C SER A 203 -14.35 5.85 3.86
N LEU A 204 -13.94 5.68 2.61
CA LEU A 204 -13.66 6.75 1.67
C LEU A 204 -14.73 6.72 0.57
N THR A 205 -15.49 7.81 0.44
CA THR A 205 -16.61 7.93 -0.51
C THR A 205 -16.58 9.29 -1.21
N SER A 206 -17.59 9.56 -2.05
CA SER A 206 -17.92 10.89 -2.54
C SER A 206 -19.43 11.14 -2.47
N THR A 207 -19.85 12.32 -2.02
CA THR A 207 -21.28 12.69 -1.94
C THR A 207 -21.83 13.32 -3.21
N GLY A 208 -20.96 13.67 -4.16
CA GLY A 208 -21.34 14.38 -5.38
C GLY A 208 -21.35 13.53 -6.64
N ILE A 209 -21.34 12.20 -6.50
CA ILE A 209 -21.37 11.25 -7.61
C ILE A 209 -22.59 10.38 -7.44
N GLU A 210 -23.47 10.38 -8.42
CA GLU A 210 -24.72 9.64 -8.37
C GLU A 210 -24.48 8.15 -8.60
N SER A 211 -25.32 7.28 -8.01
CA SER A 211 -25.12 5.83 -8.02
C SER A 211 -25.17 5.17 -9.40
N GLY A 212 -25.72 5.85 -10.41
CA GLY A 212 -25.74 5.39 -11.80
C GLY A 212 -24.51 5.77 -12.62
N GLU A 213 -23.61 6.60 -12.08
CA GLU A 213 -22.42 7.05 -12.79
C GLU A 213 -21.31 6.00 -12.75
N LEU A 214 -20.53 5.88 -13.83
CA LEU A 214 -19.40 4.94 -13.92
C LEU A 214 -18.32 5.20 -12.84
N ALA A 215 -18.19 6.44 -12.39
CA ALA A 215 -17.24 6.85 -11.36
C ALA A 215 -17.76 6.60 -9.93
N TYR A 216 -19.01 6.16 -9.77
CA TYR A 216 -19.58 5.89 -8.46
C TYR A 216 -18.90 4.70 -7.80
N GLY A 217 -18.67 4.83 -6.49
CA GLY A 217 -18.13 3.74 -5.69
C GLY A 217 -17.60 4.24 -4.35
N SER A 218 -16.81 3.39 -3.73
CA SER A 218 -16.14 3.66 -2.46
C SER A 218 -14.88 2.84 -2.36
N MET A 219 -13.99 3.23 -1.47
CA MET A 219 -12.84 2.43 -1.06
C MET A 219 -12.66 2.53 0.45
N SER A 220 -11.88 1.61 1.02
CA SER A 220 -11.64 1.58 2.46
C SER A 220 -10.20 1.18 2.77
N LEU A 221 -9.66 1.73 3.86
CA LEU A 221 -8.44 1.27 4.50
C LEU A 221 -8.80 0.83 5.92
N VAL A 222 -8.63 -0.45 6.21
CA VAL A 222 -9.17 -1.07 7.41
C VAL A 222 -8.19 -2.06 8.04
N THR A 223 -8.36 -2.29 9.34
CA THR A 223 -7.61 -3.28 10.12
C THR A 223 -8.53 -3.98 11.11
N ASP A 224 -8.21 -5.24 11.42
CA ASP A 224 -8.79 -6.00 12.52
C ASP A 224 -8.10 -5.73 13.86
N HIS A 225 -6.98 -5.00 13.87
CA HIS A 225 -6.26 -4.69 15.10
C HIS A 225 -7.15 -3.84 16.04
N PRO A 226 -7.30 -4.23 17.32
CA PRO A 226 -8.24 -3.56 18.22
C PRO A 226 -7.75 -2.19 18.70
N GLN A 227 -6.44 -1.92 18.61
CA GLN A 227 -5.86 -0.63 19.00
C GLN A 227 -5.56 0.18 17.74
N VAL A 228 -6.36 1.21 17.50
CA VAL A 228 -6.17 2.22 16.45
C VAL A 228 -6.24 3.62 17.08
N THR A 229 -5.59 4.59 16.45
CA THR A 229 -5.52 5.98 16.91
C THR A 229 -5.99 6.94 15.84
#